data_AF-A0A6I1GRW1-F1
#
_entry.id   AF-A0A6I1GRW1-F1
#
_cell.length_a   1.000
_cell.length_b   1.000
_cell.length_c   1.000
_cell.angle_alpha   90.00
_cell.angle_beta   90.00
_cell.angle_gamma   90.00
#
_symmetry.space_group_name_H-M   'P 1'
#
loop_
_entity.id
_entity.type
_entity.pdbx_description
1 polymer ?
#
loop_
_entity_poly.entity_id
_entity_poly.type
_entity_poly.pdbx_seq_one_letter_code
_entity_poly.pdbx_strand_id
1 'polypeptide(L)' 'MMRIIDGEPYVSQSDVAALGEVSDTQIMRLTAQGVFRDSIQRLNGRCWYRLTDMLSWRRSRQG' A
#
# COMPACT_ATOMS: atom_id res chain seq x y z
N MET A 1 -7.29 1.88 -8.07
CA MET A 1 -7.52 0.61 -8.77
C MET A 1 -7.26 -0.57 -7.84
N MET A 2 -8.31 -1.34 -7.53
CA MET A 2 -8.25 -2.51 -6.64
C MET A 2 -8.09 -3.82 -7.44
N ARG A 3 -7.46 -4.83 -6.84
CA ARG A 3 -7.33 -6.20 -7.36
C ARG A 3 -7.47 -7.22 -6.23
N ILE A 4 -7.85 -8.45 -6.59
CA ILE A 4 -7.79 -9.60 -5.67
C ILE A 4 -6.53 -10.42 -6.01
N ILE A 5 -5.73 -10.72 -4.99
CA ILE A 5 -4.54 -11.56 -5.09
C ILE A 5 -4.55 -12.54 -3.92
N ASP A 6 -4.44 -13.85 -4.19
CA ASP A 6 -4.54 -14.92 -3.19
C ASP A 6 -5.79 -14.84 -2.29
N GLY A 7 -6.91 -14.38 -2.86
CA GLY A 7 -8.18 -14.20 -2.14
C GLY A 7 -8.27 -12.93 -1.29
N GLU A 8 -7.21 -12.12 -1.24
CA GLU A 8 -7.18 -10.87 -0.47
C GLU A 8 -7.25 -9.62 -1.37
N PRO A 9 -7.85 -8.52 -0.87
CA PRO A 9 -7.91 -7.26 -1.59
C PRO A 9 -6.58 -6.50 -1.52
N TYR A 10 -6.08 -6.09 -2.68
CA TYR A 10 -4.90 -5.24 -2.84
C TYR A 10 -5.23 -3.97 -3.62
N VAL A 11 -4.51 -2.89 -3.33
CA VAL A 11 -4.66 -1.57 -3.97
C VAL A 11 -3.34 -1.09 -4.57
N SER A 12 -3.41 -0.13 -5.49
CA SER A 12 -2.22 0.41 -6.15
C SER A 12 -1.47 1.39 -5.24
N GLN A 13 -0.22 1.71 -5.59
CA GLN A 13 0.56 2.74 -4.89
C GLN A 13 -0.20 4.07 -4.77
N SER A 14 -0.84 4.53 -5.85
CA SER A 14 -1.56 5.81 -5.84
C SER A 14 -2.83 5.76 -4.98
N ASP A 15 -3.48 4.60 -4.87
CA ASP A 15 -4.58 4.43 -3.92
C ASP A 15 -4.09 4.49 -2.47
N VAL A 16 -2.93 3.89 -2.17
CA VAL A 16 -2.31 3.99 -0.83
C VAL A 16 -1.93 5.44 -0.51
N ALA A 17 -1.40 6.16 -1.49
CA ALA A 17 -1.08 7.58 -1.35
C ALA A 17 -2.33 8.40 -1.01
N ALA A 18 -3.43 8.18 -1.73
CA ALA A 18 -4.72 8.80 -1.45
C ALA A 18 -5.28 8.41 -0.07
N LEU A 19 -5.21 7.13 0.31
CA LEU A 19 -5.67 6.65 1.63
C LEU A 19 -4.87 7.26 2.78
N GLY A 20 -3.56 7.42 2.59
CA GLY A 20 -2.65 7.97 3.58
C GLY A 20 -2.56 9.49 3.59
N GLU A 21 -3.25 10.16 2.66
CA GLU A 21 -3.15 11.61 2.42
C GLU A 21 -1.69 12.06 2.24
N VAL A 22 -0.92 11.28 1.47
CA VAL A 22 0.49 11.52 1.17
C VAL A 22 0.76 11.44 -0.32
N SER A 23 1.96 11.85 -0.76
CA SER A 23 2.35 11.74 -2.16
C SER A 23 2.77 10.32 -2.56
N ASP A 24 2.64 10.00 -3.85
CA ASP A 24 3.16 8.74 -4.43
C ASP A 24 4.66 8.55 -4.14
N THR A 25 5.44 9.64 -4.15
CA THR A 25 6.86 9.64 -3.82
C THR A 25 7.10 9.22 -2.36
N GLN A 26 6.25 9.66 -1.44
CA GLN A 26 6.35 9.25 -0.04
C GLN A 26 6.05 7.76 0.14
N ILE A 27 5.00 7.24 -0.53
CA ILE A 27 4.73 5.80 -0.52
C ILE A 27 5.91 5.02 -1.10
N MET A 28 6.49 5.48 -2.22
CA MET A 28 7.67 4.85 -2.81
C MET A 28 8.84 4.79 -1.83
N ARG A 29 9.09 5.87 -1.08
CA ARG A 29 10.14 5.92 -0.06
C ARG A 29 9.87 4.95 1.09
N LEU A 30 8.64 4.91 1.62
CA LEU A 30 8.25 3.98 2.69
C LEU A 30 8.39 2.52 2.24
N THR A 31 7.99 2.22 0.99
CA THR A 31 8.18 0.91 0.37
C THR A 31 9.66 0.55 0.25
N ALA A 32 10.51 1.47 -0.19
CA ALA A 32 11.96 1.25 -0.29
C ALA A 32 12.62 1.03 1.09
N GLN A 33 12.08 1.67 2.14
CA GLN A 33 12.48 1.47 3.53
C GLN A 33 11.97 0.14 4.12
N GLY A 34 11.11 -0.59 3.41
CA GLY A 34 10.56 -1.87 3.84
C GLY A 34 9.38 -1.76 4.82
N VAL A 35 8.78 -0.58 4.98
CA VAL A 35 7.65 -0.35 5.89
C VAL A 35 6.46 -1.28 5.60
N PHE A 36 6.27 -1.63 4.32
CA PHE A 36 5.18 -2.48 3.85
C PHE A 36 5.66 -3.84 3.34
N ARG A 37 6.85 -4.31 3.76
CA ARG A 37 7.49 -5.52 3.20
C ARG A 37 6.56 -6.74 3.20
N ASP A 38 5.80 -6.94 4.27
CA ASP A 38 4.89 -8.09 4.43
C ASP A 38 3.48 -7.86 3.83
N SER A 39 3.24 -6.64 3.34
CA SER A 39 1.96 -6.20 2.80
C SER A 39 2.01 -5.93 1.30
N ILE A 40 3.16 -6.13 0.65
CA ILE A 40 3.36 -5.86 -0.78
C ILE A 40 3.46 -7.14 -1.59
N GLN A 41 2.73 -7.17 -2.71
CA GLN A 41 2.98 -8.09 -3.81
C GLN A 41 3.44 -7.34 -5.06
N ARG A 42 4.37 -7.92 -5.83
CA ARG A 42 4.84 -7.35 -7.10
C ARG A 42 4.27 -8.15 -8.26
N LEU A 43 3.46 -7.50 -9.09
CA LEU A 43 2.86 -8.10 -10.28
C LEU A 43 3.05 -7.19 -11.49
N ASN A 44 3.58 -7.74 -12.58
CA ASN A 44 3.85 -7.01 -13.83
C ASN A 44 4.65 -5.71 -13.61
N GLY A 45 5.67 -5.76 -12.74
CA GLY A 45 6.51 -4.60 -12.42
C GLY A 45 5.85 -3.53 -11.54
N ARG A 46 4.63 -3.75 -11.04
CA ARG A 46 3.91 -2.83 -10.14
C ARG A 46 3.78 -3.40 -8.74
N CYS A 47 3.92 -2.54 -7.73
CA CYS A 47 3.63 -2.87 -6.33
C CYS A 47 2.13 -2.78 -6.05
N TRP A 48 1.61 -3.80 -5.40
CA TRP A 48 0.25 -3.92 -4.91
C TRP A 48 0.28 -4.07 -3.40
N TYR A 49 -0.56 -3.33 -2.69
CA TYR A 49 -0.52 -3.21 -1.23
C TYR A 49 -1.78 -3.81 -0.63
N ARG A 50 -1.66 -4.71 0.36
CA ARG A 50 -2.80 -5.36 1.00
C ARG A 50 -3.68 -4.29 1.66
N LEU A 51 -4.94 -4.20 1.26
CA LEU A 51 -5.85 -3.13 1.67
C LEU A 51 -6.01 -3.07 3.19
N THR A 52 -6.20 -4.21 3.85
CA THR A 52 -6.38 -4.31 5.31
C THR A 52 -5.20 -3.71 6.08
N ASP A 53 -3.98 -3.96 5.60
CA ASP A 53 -2.76 -3.44 6.24
C ASP A 53 -2.64 -1.93 5.99
N MET A 54 -3.00 -1.45 4.80
CA MET A 54 -2.98 -0.01 4.49
C MET A 54 -4.02 0.78 5.29
N LEU A 55 -5.19 0.19 5.55
CA LEU A 55 -6.20 0.79 6.44
C LEU A 55 -5.70 0.86 7.88
N SER A 56 -5.00 -0.17 8.34
CA SER A 56 -4.39 -0.21 9.68
C SER A 56 -3.27 0.84 9.80
N TRP A 57 -2.40 0.93 8.80
CA TRP A 57 -1.35 1.96 8.71
C TRP A 57 -1.91 3.38 8.68
N ARG A 58 -3.00 3.63 7.96
CA ARG A 58 -3.67 4.94 7.98
C ARG A 58 -4.11 5.31 9.40
N ARG A 59 -4.75 4.37 10.11
CA ARG A 59 -5.22 4.60 11.49
C ARG A 59 -4.07 4.89 12.44
N SER A 60 -2.93 4.21 12.31
CA SER A 60 -1.77 4.45 13.17
C SER A 60 -1.10 5.81 12.96
N ARG A 61 -1.49 6.57 11.94
CA ARG A 61 -1.00 7.94 11.67
C ARG A 61 -1.91 9.03 12.21
N GLN A 62 -3.14 8.69 12.60
CA GLN A 62 -4.15 9.62 13.10
C GLN A 62 -4.24 9.67 14.64
N GLY A 63 -3.50 8.79 15.33
CA GLY A 63 -3.34 8.80 16.79
C GLY A 63 -1.94 9.24 17.17
#